data_AF-A0A920IP19-F1
#
_entry.id   AF-A0A920IP19-F1
#
_cell.length_a   1.000
_cell.length_b   1.000
_cell.length_c   1.000
_cell.angle_alpha   90.00
_cell.angle_beta   90.00
_cell.angle_gamma   90.00
#
_symmetry.space_group_name_H-M   'P 1'
#
loop_
_entity.id
_entity.type
_entity.pdbx_description
1 polymer ?
#
loop_
_entity_poly.entity_id
_entity_poly.type
_entity_poly.pdbx_seq_one_letter_code
_entity_poly.pdbx_strand_id
1 'polypeptide(L)'
;MYKKINLKFLLFSILLLFLLFLPNIFTTSFALTLFSKMGVLIIFSVAYNMLLGQAGLLSFGHAIYFGLAGYASIHILSAINESYLPSLPLILLPFIGAFVGLMLGICIGYLSTKRLGTAFAMISLGFCELVTALTLIFVVFLMVKTAYKLTGLQEMNFLALLMDHKVKFII
;
A
#
# COMPACT_ATOMS: atom_id res chain seq x y z
N MET A 1 -30.08 -31.17 -34.29
CA MET A 1 -28.68 -31.15 -33.82
C MET A 1 -28.46 -29.92 -32.93
N TYR A 2 -29.06 -29.90 -31.72
CA TYR A 2 -28.92 -28.77 -30.78
C TYR A 2 -27.68 -29.00 -29.91
N LYS A 3 -26.65 -28.20 -30.14
CA LYS A 3 -25.39 -28.19 -29.39
C LYS A 3 -25.69 -27.77 -27.96
N LYS A 4 -25.37 -28.60 -26.96
CA LYS A 4 -25.43 -28.26 -25.52
C LYS A 4 -24.48 -27.08 -25.25
N ILE A 5 -24.97 -25.86 -25.41
CA ILE A 5 -24.30 -24.67 -24.91
C ILE A 5 -24.28 -24.77 -23.39
N ASN A 6 -23.09 -24.68 -22.81
CA ASN A 6 -22.92 -24.68 -21.36
C ASN A 6 -23.62 -23.45 -20.79
N LEU A 7 -24.81 -23.64 -20.21
CA LEU A 7 -25.66 -22.58 -19.66
C LEU A 7 -24.89 -21.64 -18.72
N LYS A 8 -23.92 -22.18 -17.96
CA LYS A 8 -23.02 -21.42 -17.07
C LYS A 8 -22.14 -20.40 -17.82
N PHE A 9 -21.61 -20.77 -18.98
CA PHE A 9 -20.80 -19.88 -19.82
C PHE A 9 -21.64 -18.78 -20.46
N LEU A 10 -22.87 -19.11 -20.88
CA LEU A 10 -23.82 -18.13 -21.38
C LEU A 10 -24.17 -17.09 -20.30
N LEU A 11 -24.46 -17.55 -19.08
CA LEU A 11 -24.79 -16.70 -17.93
C LEU A 11 -23.61 -15.80 -17.54
N PHE A 12 -22.39 -16.33 -17.53
CA PHE A 12 -21.19 -15.55 -17.25
C PHE A 12 -20.91 -14.49 -18.32
N SER A 13 -21.12 -14.83 -19.59
CA SER A 13 -20.95 -13.88 -20.71
C SER A 13 -21.98 -12.75 -20.67
N ILE A 14 -23.23 -13.04 -20.29
CA ILE A 14 -24.29 -12.04 -20.12
C ILE A 14 -23.97 -11.11 -18.93
N LEU A 15 -23.52 -11.67 -17.81
CA LEU A 15 -23.11 -10.90 -16.64
C LEU A 15 -21.94 -9.95 -16.95
N LEU A 16 -20.93 -10.44 -17.69
CA LEU A 16 -19.76 -9.66 -18.09
C LEU A 16 -20.15 -8.48 -18.99
N LEU A 17 -21.04 -8.73 -19.96
CA LEU A 17 -21.55 -7.70 -20.85
C LEU A 17 -22.35 -6.65 -20.08
N PHE A 18 -23.22 -7.08 -19.16
CA PHE A 18 -23.97 -6.17 -18.30
C PHE A 18 -23.05 -5.26 -17.45
N LEU A 19 -21.96 -5.82 -16.90
CA LEU A 19 -21.00 -5.08 -16.09
C LEU A 19 -20.22 -4.03 -16.92
N LEU A 20 -19.91 -4.32 -18.18
CA LEU A 20 -19.24 -3.40 -19.11
C LEU A 20 -20.12 -2.23 -19.55
N PHE A 21 -21.44 -2.44 -19.64
CA PHE A 21 -22.39 -1.39 -20.01
C PHE A 21 -22.81 -0.50 -18.82
N LEU A 22 -22.61 -0.96 -17.59
CA LEU A 22 -22.95 -0.23 -16.37
C LEU A 22 -22.34 1.19 -16.25
N PRO A 23 -21.05 1.43 -16.54
CA PRO A 23 -20.46 2.78 -16.45
C PRO A 23 -21.05 3.77 -17.47
N ASN A 24 -21.71 3.29 -18.53
CA ASN A 24 -22.30 4.15 -19.55
C ASN A 24 -23.71 4.64 -19.18
N ILE A 25 -24.36 3.98 -18.20
CA ILE A 25 -25.72 4.31 -17.72
C ILE A 25 -25.65 5.32 -16.57
N PHE A 26 -24.62 5.24 -15.74
CA PHE A 26 -24.41 6.11 -14.58
C PHE A 26 -23.39 7.20 -14.90
N THR A 27 -23.84 8.38 -15.34
CA THR A 27 -22.97 9.50 -15.76
C THR A 27 -22.48 10.39 -14.60
N THR A 28 -23.04 10.25 -13.40
CA THR A 28 -22.65 11.05 -12.23
C THR A 28 -21.34 10.54 -11.62
N SER A 29 -20.36 11.43 -11.40
CA SER A 29 -19.03 11.08 -10.84
C SER A 29 -19.08 10.34 -9.51
N PHE A 30 -20.06 10.65 -8.66
CA PHE A 30 -20.29 9.94 -7.39
C PHE A 30 -20.68 8.48 -7.63
N ALA A 31 -21.62 8.21 -8.55
CA ALA A 31 -22.09 6.87 -8.87
C ALA A 31 -20.97 6.00 -9.48
N LEU A 32 -20.15 6.56 -10.37
CA LEU A 32 -18.96 5.89 -10.92
C LEU A 32 -17.92 5.54 -9.84
N THR A 33 -17.67 6.45 -8.90
CA THR A 33 -16.73 6.21 -7.79
C THR A 33 -17.24 5.14 -6.83
N LEU A 34 -18.55 5.14 -6.55
CA LEU A 34 -19.17 4.16 -5.66
C LEU A 34 -19.20 2.78 -6.33
N PHE A 35 -19.55 2.71 -7.62
CA PHE A 35 -19.55 1.48 -8.40
C PHE A 35 -18.15 0.85 -8.50
N SER A 36 -17.12 1.64 -8.81
CA SER A 36 -15.73 1.16 -8.83
C SER A 36 -15.27 0.66 -7.45
N LYS A 37 -15.59 1.37 -6.38
CA LYS A 37 -15.29 0.92 -5.00
C LYS A 37 -16.00 -0.39 -4.64
N MET A 38 -17.28 -0.52 -4.97
CA MET A 38 -18.03 -1.78 -4.75
C MET A 38 -17.41 -2.94 -5.55
N GLY A 39 -17.07 -2.72 -6.82
CA GLY A 39 -16.41 -3.72 -7.66
C GLY A 39 -15.07 -4.18 -7.07
N VAL A 40 -14.23 -3.23 -6.64
CA VAL A 40 -12.96 -3.54 -5.96
C VAL A 40 -13.21 -4.34 -4.67
N LEU A 41 -14.20 -3.98 -3.84
CA LEU A 41 -14.53 -4.69 -2.61
C LEU A 41 -15.07 -6.10 -2.85
N ILE A 42 -15.86 -6.32 -3.92
CA ILE A 42 -16.35 -7.65 -4.30
C ILE A 42 -15.17 -8.54 -4.71
N ILE A 43 -14.31 -8.05 -5.59
CA ILE A 43 -13.12 -8.79 -6.05
C ILE A 43 -12.19 -9.07 -4.88
N PHE A 44 -11.99 -8.08 -4.01
CA PHE A 44 -11.22 -8.22 -2.79
C PHE A 44 -11.80 -9.31 -1.87
N SER A 45 -13.10 -9.31 -1.62
CA SER A 45 -13.76 -10.33 -0.78
C SER A 45 -13.58 -11.74 -1.35
N VAL A 46 -13.77 -11.93 -2.66
CA VAL A 46 -13.58 -13.22 -3.34
C VAL A 46 -12.12 -13.66 -3.28
N ALA A 47 -11.17 -12.75 -3.53
CA ALA A 47 -9.74 -13.04 -3.43
C ALA A 47 -9.33 -13.42 -1.99
N TYR A 48 -9.87 -12.74 -0.97
CA TYR A 48 -9.61 -13.07 0.43
C TYR A 48 -10.17 -14.43 0.80
N ASN A 49 -11.36 -14.77 0.32
CA ASN A 49 -11.94 -16.09 0.51
C ASN A 49 -11.09 -17.20 -0.13
N MET A 50 -10.53 -16.98 -1.32
CA MET A 50 -9.60 -17.93 -1.94
C MET A 50 -8.24 -18.00 -1.23
N LEU A 51 -7.70 -16.85 -0.81
CA LEU A 51 -6.41 -16.76 -0.14
C LEU A 51 -6.44 -17.39 1.26
N LEU A 52 -7.54 -17.24 2.01
CA LEU A 52 -7.72 -17.88 3.32
C LEU A 52 -8.23 -19.32 3.20
N GLY A 53 -9.04 -19.62 2.18
CA GLY A 53 -9.68 -20.94 2.03
C GLY A 53 -8.81 -22.01 1.37
N GLN A 54 -8.02 -21.65 0.35
CA GLN A 54 -7.28 -22.64 -0.47
C GLN A 54 -5.77 -22.40 -0.49
N ALA A 55 -5.32 -21.14 -0.52
CA ALA A 55 -3.89 -20.82 -0.58
C ALA A 55 -3.22 -20.74 0.79
N GLY A 56 -3.95 -20.34 1.84
CA GLY A 56 -3.42 -20.13 3.19
C GLY A 56 -2.31 -19.06 3.28
N LEU A 57 -2.18 -18.15 2.32
CA LEU A 57 -1.03 -17.24 2.19
C LEU A 57 -1.47 -15.79 1.94
N LEU A 58 -2.18 -15.21 2.90
CA LEU A 58 -2.59 -13.81 2.86
C LEU A 58 -1.43 -12.90 3.34
N SER A 59 -0.93 -11.98 2.51
CA SER A 59 0.16 -11.05 2.88
C SER A 59 -0.28 -9.58 2.84
N PHE A 60 -0.06 -8.86 3.95
CA PHE A 60 -0.29 -7.42 4.04
C PHE A 60 0.98 -6.57 3.85
N GLY A 61 2.15 -7.21 3.74
CA GLY A 61 3.46 -6.52 3.69
C GLY A 61 3.70 -5.64 2.46
N HIS A 62 2.84 -5.75 1.44
CA HIS A 62 2.93 -4.98 0.19
C HIS A 62 2.98 -3.46 0.43
N ALA A 63 2.26 -2.97 1.44
CA ALA A 63 2.23 -1.54 1.78
C ALA A 63 3.62 -0.98 2.13
N ILE A 64 4.43 -1.76 2.85
CA ILE A 64 5.79 -1.36 3.27
C ILE A 64 6.69 -1.20 2.04
N TYR A 65 6.64 -2.16 1.12
CA TYR A 65 7.52 -2.16 -0.06
C TYR A 65 7.20 -0.99 -0.99
N PHE A 66 5.91 -0.70 -1.21
CA PHE A 66 5.49 0.47 -1.99
C PHE A 66 5.85 1.79 -1.29
N GLY A 67 5.64 1.88 0.03
CA GLY A 67 5.99 3.07 0.80
C GLY A 67 7.49 3.39 0.75
N LEU A 68 8.35 2.39 1.00
CA LEU A 68 9.80 2.56 0.97
C LEU A 68 10.34 2.78 -0.46
N ALA A 69 9.77 2.12 -1.47
CA ALA A 69 10.11 2.37 -2.88
C ALA A 69 9.79 3.82 -3.30
N GLY A 70 8.64 4.35 -2.89
CA GLY A 70 8.25 5.74 -3.13
C GLY A 70 9.16 6.73 -2.39
N TYR A 71 9.43 6.47 -1.12
CA TYR A 71 10.35 7.28 -0.32
C TYR A 71 11.76 7.34 -0.93
N ALA A 72 12.30 6.19 -1.33
CA ALA A 72 13.60 6.12 -1.99
C ALA A 72 13.61 6.89 -3.32
N SER A 73 12.54 6.78 -4.12
CA SER A 73 12.42 7.52 -5.39
C SER A 73 12.46 9.03 -5.19
N ILE A 74 11.71 9.55 -4.20
CA ILE A 74 11.68 10.98 -3.88
C ILE A 74 13.02 11.43 -3.29
N HIS A 75 13.65 10.62 -2.43
CA HIS A 75 14.94 10.95 -1.86
C HIS A 75 16.04 11.08 -2.93
N ILE A 76 16.05 10.18 -3.91
CA ILE A 76 16.96 10.25 -5.05
C ILE A 76 16.66 11.47 -5.91
N LEU A 77 15.38 11.80 -6.13
CA LEU A 77 15.01 13.02 -6.83
C LEU A 77 15.51 14.28 -6.11
N SER A 78 15.43 14.31 -4.78
CA SER A 78 15.97 15.40 -3.97
C SER A 78 17.49 15.51 -4.10
N ALA A 79 18.21 14.38 -4.07
CA ALA A 79 19.66 14.35 -4.24
C ALA A 79 20.11 14.82 -5.64
N ILE A 80 19.32 14.55 -6.69
CA ILE A 80 19.57 15.07 -8.04
C ILE A 80 19.38 16.60 -8.07
N ASN A 81 18.32 17.13 -7.43
CA ASN A 81 18.06 18.57 -7.37
C ASN A 81 19.15 19.35 -6.61
N GLU A 82 19.72 18.75 -5.55
CA GLU A 82 20.84 19.35 -4.81
C GLU A 82 22.21 19.17 -5.48
N SER A 83 22.24 18.72 -6.75
CA SER A 83 23.46 18.53 -7.57
C SER A 83 24.44 17.46 -7.06
N TYR A 84 24.01 16.55 -6.18
CA TYR A 84 24.84 15.45 -5.69
C TYR A 84 24.94 14.26 -6.67
N LEU A 85 24.00 14.12 -7.61
CA LEU A 85 23.95 13.02 -8.59
C LEU A 85 23.81 13.54 -10.03
N PRO A 86 24.32 12.81 -11.04
CA PRO A 86 24.13 13.16 -12.45
C PRO A 86 22.64 13.10 -12.83
N SER A 87 22.26 13.94 -13.80
CA SER A 87 20.88 14.11 -14.28
C SER A 87 20.32 12.80 -14.85
N LEU A 88 19.57 12.09 -14.03
CA LEU A 88 18.93 10.83 -14.39
C LEU A 88 17.54 11.12 -14.99
N PRO A 89 17.16 10.51 -16.12
CA PRO A 89 15.82 10.66 -16.70
C PRO A 89 14.72 10.29 -15.69
N LEU A 90 13.67 11.11 -15.59
CA LEU A 90 12.56 10.88 -14.65
C LEU A 90 11.88 9.51 -14.84
N ILE A 91 11.94 8.95 -16.05
CA ILE A 91 11.39 7.63 -16.40
C ILE A 91 12.13 6.47 -15.71
N LEU A 92 13.41 6.64 -15.35
CA LEU A 92 14.17 5.61 -14.62
C LEU A 92 13.96 5.69 -13.11
N LEU A 93 13.38 6.77 -12.60
CA LEU A 93 13.20 6.98 -11.16
C LEU A 93 12.34 5.88 -10.51
N PRO A 94 11.20 5.46 -11.10
CA PRO A 94 10.40 4.36 -10.56
C PRO A 94 11.13 3.01 -10.60
N PHE A 95 12.05 2.81 -11.54
CA PHE A 95 12.85 1.58 -11.60
C PHE A 95 13.81 1.47 -10.42
N ILE A 96 14.39 2.58 -10.00
CA ILE A 96 15.29 2.60 -8.84
C ILE A 96 14.47 2.37 -7.56
N GLY A 97 13.31 3.01 -7.43
CA GLY A 97 12.36 2.73 -6.35
C GLY A 97 11.94 1.26 -6.32
N ALA A 98 11.62 0.69 -7.49
CA ALA A 98 11.25 -0.72 -7.62
C ALA A 98 12.39 -1.64 -7.19
N PHE A 99 13.64 -1.32 -7.50
CA PHE A 99 14.81 -2.09 -7.06
C PHE A 99 14.96 -2.09 -5.53
N VAL A 100 14.77 -0.93 -4.89
CA VAL A 100 14.78 -0.83 -3.42
C VAL A 100 13.64 -1.64 -2.81
N GLY A 101 12.43 -1.54 -3.36
CA GLY A 101 11.28 -2.33 -2.94
C GLY A 101 11.50 -3.84 -3.11
N LEU A 102 12.16 -4.25 -4.20
CA LEU A 102 12.50 -5.65 -4.47
C LEU A 102 13.50 -6.19 -3.44
N MET A 103 14.58 -5.44 -3.15
CA MET A 103 15.56 -5.82 -2.12
C MET A 103 14.90 -6.04 -0.75
N LEU A 104 14.01 -5.14 -0.35
CA LEU A 104 13.25 -5.28 0.89
C LEU A 104 12.26 -6.44 0.85
N GLY A 105 11.58 -6.63 -0.29
CA GLY A 105 10.68 -7.75 -0.52
C GLY A 105 11.37 -9.10 -0.39
N ILE A 106 12.60 -9.24 -0.88
CA ILE A 106 13.41 -10.45 -0.70
C ILE A 106 13.74 -10.67 0.78
N CYS A 107 14.19 -9.62 1.48
CA CYS A 107 14.58 -9.72 2.89
C CYS A 107 13.41 -10.12 3.79
N ILE A 108 12.29 -9.38 3.72
CA ILE A 108 11.10 -9.62 4.55
C ILE A 108 10.33 -10.87 4.07
N GLY A 109 10.26 -11.09 2.76
CA GLY A 109 9.61 -12.26 2.17
C GLY A 109 10.29 -13.58 2.54
N TYR A 110 11.63 -13.60 2.64
CA TYR A 110 12.37 -14.78 3.08
C TYR A 110 12.03 -15.18 4.53
N LEU A 111 11.82 -14.20 5.41
CA LEU A 111 11.46 -14.44 6.81
C LEU A 111 10.00 -14.86 6.95
N SER A 112 9.11 -14.18 6.23
CA SER A 112 7.66 -14.40 6.34
C SER A 112 7.25 -15.78 5.83
N THR A 113 7.87 -16.29 4.75
CA THR A 113 7.52 -17.59 4.13
C THR A 113 7.82 -18.82 4.99
N LYS A 114 8.50 -18.67 6.13
CA LYS A 114 8.80 -19.79 7.04
C LYS A 114 7.57 -20.33 7.78
N ARG A 115 6.45 -19.62 7.76
CA ARG A 115 5.17 -20.04 8.36
C ARG A 115 4.06 -19.94 7.32
N LEU A 116 3.13 -20.90 7.35
CA LEU A 116 1.96 -20.94 6.47
C LEU A 116 0.70 -20.55 7.24
N GLY A 117 -0.34 -20.15 6.52
CA GLY A 117 -1.65 -19.85 7.11
C GLY A 117 -1.74 -18.44 7.70
N THR A 118 -2.53 -18.32 8.76
CA THR A 118 -2.79 -17.05 9.47
C THR A 118 -1.54 -16.47 10.13
N ALA A 119 -0.55 -17.30 10.48
CA ALA A 119 0.73 -16.86 11.02
C ALA A 119 1.51 -15.98 10.02
N PHE A 120 1.48 -16.31 8.72
CA PHE A 120 2.10 -15.50 7.67
C PHE A 120 1.49 -14.10 7.59
N ALA A 121 0.16 -14.02 7.67
CA ALA A 121 -0.57 -12.76 7.66
C ALA A 121 -0.19 -11.89 8.88
N MET A 122 -0.20 -12.47 10.08
CA MET A 122 0.15 -11.78 11.33
C MET A 122 1.60 -11.27 11.34
N ILE A 123 2.56 -12.05 10.84
CA ILE A 123 3.96 -11.63 10.73
C ILE A 123 4.09 -10.44 9.78
N SER A 124 3.47 -10.52 8.60
CA SER A 124 3.53 -9.43 7.61
C SER A 124 2.88 -8.14 8.10
N LEU A 125 1.78 -8.24 8.85
CA LEU A 125 1.13 -7.09 9.49
C LEU A 125 1.98 -6.52 10.62
N GLY A 126 2.62 -7.37 11.44
CA GLY A 126 3.57 -6.94 12.46
C GLY A 126 4.74 -6.12 11.90
N PHE A 127 5.26 -6.50 10.72
CA PHE A 127 6.26 -5.70 10.02
C PHE A 127 5.70 -4.35 9.54
N CYS A 128 4.45 -4.29 9.06
CA CYS A 128 3.81 -3.03 8.64
C CYS A 128 3.74 -2.05 9.82
N GLU A 129 3.25 -2.52 10.95
CA GLU A 129 3.13 -1.73 12.17
C GLU A 129 4.50 -1.31 12.71
N LEU A 130 5.49 -2.20 12.70
CA LEU A 130 6.85 -1.88 13.14
C LEU A 130 7.46 -0.75 12.30
N VAL A 131 7.35 -0.82 10.97
CA VAL A 131 7.89 0.22 10.09
C VAL A 131 7.13 1.53 10.28
N THR A 132 5.81 1.48 10.44
CA THR A 132 4.98 2.67 10.68
C THR A 132 5.33 3.35 12.01
N ALA A 133 5.54 2.57 13.07
CA ALA A 133 5.99 3.11 14.35
C ALA A 133 7.37 3.76 14.25
N LEU A 134 8.31 3.12 13.54
CA LEU A 134 9.65 3.65 13.30
C LEU A 134 9.64 4.98 12.55
N THR A 135 8.83 5.10 11.49
CA THR A 135 8.73 6.36 10.73
C THR A 135 8.12 7.48 11.58
N LEU A 136 7.10 7.19 12.39
CA LEU A 136 6.47 8.15 13.28
C LEU A 136 7.47 8.66 14.33
N ILE A 137 8.19 7.76 15.02
CA ILE A 137 9.21 8.12 16.01
C ILE A 137 10.31 8.99 15.39
N PHE A 138 10.76 8.66 14.18
CA PHE A 138 11.78 9.43 13.47
C PHE A 138 11.33 10.85 13.14
N VAL A 139 10.09 11.02 12.65
CA VAL A 139 9.53 12.35 12.36
C VAL A 139 9.39 13.19 13.63
N VAL A 140 8.91 12.60 14.72
CA VAL A 140 8.80 13.27 16.02
C VAL A 140 10.18 13.72 16.52
N PHE A 141 11.20 12.88 16.42
CA PHE A 141 12.56 13.23 16.82
C PHE A 141 13.11 14.43 16.03
N LEU A 142 12.93 14.46 14.70
CA LEU A 142 13.36 15.58 13.87
C LEU A 142 12.61 16.88 14.20
N MET A 143 11.31 16.78 14.49
CA MET A 143 10.48 17.91 14.89
C MET A 143 10.94 18.50 16.23
N VAL A 144 11.21 17.65 17.22
CA VAL A 144 11.71 18.09 18.53
C VAL A 144 13.09 18.73 18.42
N LYS A 145 14.00 18.15 17.62
CA LYS A 145 15.34 18.73 17.38
C LYS A 145 15.26 20.11 16.71
N THR A 146 14.33 20.28 15.78
CA THR A 146 14.10 21.54 15.07
C THR A 146 13.48 22.58 16.00
N ALA A 147 12.49 22.20 16.80
CA ALA A 147 11.86 23.05 17.80
C ALA A 147 12.87 23.52 18.87
N TYR A 148 13.72 22.61 19.37
CA TYR A 148 14.77 22.98 20.34
C TYR A 148 15.73 24.04 19.78
N LYS A 149 16.08 23.93 18.49
CA LYS A 149 16.97 24.89 17.82
C LYS A 149 16.35 26.28 17.62
N LEU A 150 15.03 26.38 17.60
CA LEU A 150 14.29 27.63 17.35
C LEU A 150 13.85 28.33 18.64
N THR A 151 13.46 27.58 19.68
CA THR A 151 12.77 28.13 20.86
C THR A 151 13.62 28.12 22.13
N GLY A 152 14.72 27.35 22.18
CA GLY A 152 15.63 27.29 23.34
C GLY A 152 15.02 26.78 24.65
N LEU A 153 13.72 26.44 24.67
CA LEU A 153 13.00 25.95 25.84
C LEU A 153 12.92 24.42 25.81
N GLN A 154 13.32 23.82 26.93
CA GLN A 154 13.53 22.38 27.13
C GLN A 154 12.21 21.61 27.38
N GLU A 155 11.09 22.31 27.49
CA GLU A 155 9.78 21.72 27.81
C GLU A 155 8.92 21.57 26.57
N MET A 156 9.14 20.50 25.82
CA MET A 156 8.05 19.88 25.08
C MET A 156 7.88 18.48 25.64
N ASN A 157 6.88 18.29 26.50
CA ASN A 157 6.50 16.98 26.99
C ASN A 157 6.25 16.07 25.78
N PHE A 158 7.12 15.08 25.60
CA PHE A 158 7.04 14.09 24.52
C PHE A 158 5.64 13.43 24.46
N LEU A 159 5.01 13.27 25.63
CA LEU A 159 3.65 12.75 25.77
C LEU A 159 2.54 13.70 25.29
N ALA A 160 2.73 15.02 25.37
CA ALA A 160 1.74 15.99 24.89
C ALA A 160 1.72 16.10 23.36
N LEU A 161 2.87 15.93 22.70
CA LEU A 161 2.99 15.93 21.24
C LEU A 161 2.44 14.63 20.61
N LEU A 162 2.59 13.49 21.30
CA LEU A 162 1.99 12.22 20.88
C LEU A 162 0.48 12.15 21.15
N MET A 163 -0.02 12.87 22.17
CA MET A 163 -1.45 12.99 22.50
C MET A 163 -2.20 14.06 21.68
N ASP A 164 -1.50 14.95 20.94
CA ASP A 164 -2.18 15.85 20.01
C ASP A 164 -2.76 15.02 18.86
N HIS A 165 -4.09 14.89 18.87
CA HIS A 165 -4.92 14.00 18.06
C HIS A 165 -4.84 14.27 16.54
N LYS A 166 -3.91 15.13 16.11
CA LYS A 166 -3.61 15.53 14.72
C LYS A 166 -2.64 14.61 14.00
N VAL A 167 -1.93 13.71 14.70
CA VAL A 167 -1.25 12.57 14.05
C VAL A 167 -2.28 11.45 13.84
N LYS A 168 -3.35 11.77 13.11
CA LYS A 168 -4.31 10.76 12.65
C LYS A 168 -3.56 9.89 11.64
N PHE A 169 -3.54 8.58 11.90
CA PHE A 169 -3.14 7.51 10.98
C PHE A 169 -3.28 7.96 9.52
N ILE A 170 -2.16 8.28 8.88
CA ILE A 170 -2.06 8.33 7.41
C ILE A 170 -1.58 6.94 7.03
N ILE A 171 -2.54 6.02 7.03
CA ILE A 171 -2.63 4.86 6.13
C ILE A 171 -4.11 4.75 5.75
#